data_AF-A0A537VFU0-F1
#
_entry.id   AF-A0A537VFU0-F1
#
_cell.length_a   1.000
_cell.length_b   1.000
_cell.length_c   1.000
_cell.angle_alpha   90.00
_cell.angle_beta   90.00
_cell.angle_gamma   90.00
#
_symmetry.space_group_name_H-M   'P 1'
#
loop_
_entity.id
_entity.type
_entity.pdbx_description
1 polymer ?
#
loop_
_entity_poly.entity_id
_entity_poly.type
_entity_poly.pdbx_seq_one_letter_code
_entity_poly.pdbx_strand_id
1 'polypeptide(L)'
;MWLRHAYRWMYRTGRTPWDTGVTPPEVVDLIEGPAAVAAGRALDLGCGTGTNVRYLAQHGWEATGVDAVPAGSTVRRRSWAASRRRACSSAT
;
A
#
# COMPACT_ATOMS: atom_id res chain seq x y z
N MET A 1 9.38 13.13 -20.14
CA MET A 1 9.78 14.11 -19.11
C MET A 1 8.59 14.93 -18.58
N TRP A 2 7.72 15.47 -19.45
CA TRP A 2 6.60 16.36 -19.07
C TRP A 2 5.58 15.76 -18.07
N LEU A 3 5.13 14.52 -18.30
CA LEU A 3 4.18 13.82 -17.41
C LEU A 3 4.67 13.75 -15.95
N ARG A 4 5.96 13.45 -15.74
CA ARG A 4 6.55 13.39 -14.39
C ARG A 4 6.51 14.74 -13.69
N HIS A 5 6.71 15.84 -14.43
CA HIS A 5 6.62 17.20 -13.87
C HIS A 5 5.18 17.58 -13.53
N ALA A 6 4.23 17.24 -14.40
CA ALA A 6 2.79 17.43 -14.14
C ALA A 6 2.34 16.65 -12.90
N TYR A 7 2.64 15.35 -12.81
CA TYR A 7 2.34 14.55 -11.62
C TYR A 7 3.00 15.11 -10.36
N ARG A 8 4.27 15.50 -10.42
CA ARG A 8 4.96 16.12 -9.28
C ARG A 8 4.25 17.37 -8.79
N TRP A 9 3.76 18.21 -9.70
CA TRP A 9 3.00 19.41 -9.35
C TRP A 9 1.65 19.06 -8.74
N MET A 10 0.93 18.07 -9.29
CA MET A 10 -0.37 17.61 -8.79
C MET A 10 -0.26 17.03 -7.37
N TYR A 11 0.72 16.16 -7.10
CA TYR A 11 1.00 15.67 -5.75
C TYR A 11 1.42 16.79 -4.79
N ARG A 12 2.25 17.76 -5.21
CA ARG A 12 2.66 18.90 -4.37
C ARG A 12 1.51 19.82 -3.99
N THR A 13 0.52 19.95 -4.87
CA THR A 13 -0.63 20.85 -4.68
C THR A 13 -1.84 20.13 -4.09
N GLY A 14 -1.73 18.82 -3.81
CA GLY A 14 -2.84 18.00 -3.35
C GLY A 14 -3.94 17.79 -4.39
N ARG A 15 -3.70 18.15 -5.66
CA ARG A 15 -4.65 18.02 -6.76
C ARG A 15 -4.52 16.64 -7.41
N THR A 16 -4.73 15.60 -6.63
CA THR A 16 -4.63 14.20 -7.04
C THR A 16 -6.03 13.58 -7.11
N PRO A 17 -6.82 13.82 -8.16
CA PRO A 17 -8.21 13.37 -8.25
C PRO A 17 -8.36 11.84 -8.25
N TRP A 18 -7.30 11.12 -8.57
CA TRP A 18 -7.23 9.65 -8.49
C TRP A 18 -6.86 9.11 -7.10
N ASP A 19 -6.38 9.96 -6.18
CA ASP A 19 -6.06 9.54 -4.82
C ASP A 19 -7.24 9.86 -3.90
N THR A 20 -8.07 8.86 -3.66
CA THR A 20 -9.26 8.97 -2.81
C THR A 20 -8.93 8.80 -1.32
N GLY A 21 -7.71 8.36 -0.97
CA GLY A 21 -7.37 7.97 0.39
C GLY A 21 -8.11 6.74 0.92
N VAL A 22 -8.87 6.04 0.06
CA VAL A 22 -9.68 4.87 0.40
C VAL A 22 -9.11 3.65 -0.31
N THR A 23 -8.87 2.58 0.44
CA THR A 23 -8.49 1.28 -0.13
C THR A 23 -9.67 0.74 -0.95
N PRO A 24 -9.44 0.29 -2.20
CA PRO A 24 -10.50 -0.29 -3.03
C PRO A 24 -11.21 -1.47 -2.33
N PRO A 25 -12.54 -1.60 -2.46
CA PRO A 25 -13.31 -2.64 -1.78
C PRO A 25 -12.84 -4.05 -2.16
N GLU A 26 -12.32 -4.26 -3.37
CA GLU A 26 -11.79 -5.54 -3.81
C GLU A 26 -10.55 -5.97 -3.00
N VAL A 27 -9.75 -5.00 -2.57
CA VAL A 27 -8.58 -5.24 -1.71
C VAL A 27 -9.02 -5.48 -0.26
N VAL A 28 -10.06 -4.79 0.19
CA VAL A 28 -10.69 -5.03 1.50
C VAL A 28 -11.26 -6.46 1.55
N ASP A 29 -12.05 -6.85 0.55
CA ASP A 29 -12.65 -8.18 0.46
C ASP A 29 -11.60 -9.30 0.38
N LEU A 30 -10.46 -9.06 -0.28
CA LEU A 30 -9.35 -10.01 -0.32
C LEU A 30 -8.73 -10.26 1.06
N ILE A 31 -8.76 -9.27 1.95
CA ILE A 31 -8.04 -9.27 3.22
C ILE A 31 -8.96 -9.61 4.39
N GLU A 32 -10.19 -9.10 4.37
CA GLU A 32 -11.18 -9.24 5.45
C GLU A 32 -12.39 -10.11 5.06
N GLY A 33 -12.55 -10.44 3.77
CA GLY A 33 -13.71 -11.16 3.27
C GLY A 33 -13.74 -12.66 3.61
N PRO A 34 -14.81 -13.37 3.18
CA PRO A 34 -15.03 -14.78 3.51
C PRO A 34 -13.96 -15.73 2.95
N ALA A 35 -13.25 -15.30 1.90
CA ALA A 35 -12.12 -16.02 1.30
C ALA A 35 -10.79 -15.31 1.59
N ALA A 36 -10.68 -14.64 2.75
CA ALA A 36 -9.53 -13.86 3.14
C ALA A 36 -8.21 -14.63 2.96
N VAL A 37 -7.25 -13.98 2.32
CA VAL A 37 -5.93 -14.55 2.08
C VAL A 37 -5.03 -14.30 3.28
N ALA A 38 -4.32 -15.34 3.72
CA ALA A 38 -3.35 -15.23 4.80
C ALA A 38 -2.27 -14.18 4.48
N ALA A 39 -1.96 -13.34 5.46
CA ALA A 39 -1.01 -12.25 5.29
C ALA A 39 0.37 -12.75 4.85
N GLY A 40 0.85 -12.19 3.73
CA GLY A 40 2.14 -12.52 3.12
C GLY A 40 2.97 -11.27 2.86
N ARG A 41 3.51 -11.18 1.65
CA ARG A 41 4.25 -9.99 1.16
C ARG A 41 3.45 -9.35 0.04
N ALA A 42 3.40 -8.03 0.01
CA ALA A 42 2.67 -7.27 -1.00
C ALA A 42 3.52 -6.14 -1.59
N LEU A 43 3.36 -5.87 -2.88
CA LEU A 43 4.01 -4.77 -3.61
C LEU A 43 2.94 -3.87 -4.23
N ASP A 44 2.93 -2.60 -3.85
CA ASP A 44 2.02 -1.57 -4.38
C ASP A 44 2.78 -0.67 -5.37
N LEU A 45 2.39 -0.72 -6.65
CA LEU A 45 3.03 0.01 -7.74
C LEU A 45 2.24 1.27 -8.08
N GLY A 46 2.91 2.42 -8.07
CA GLY A 46 2.23 3.71 -8.17
C GLY A 46 1.47 4.02 -6.87
N CYS A 47 2.07 3.69 -5.72
CA CYS A 47 1.39 3.73 -4.43
C CYS A 47 0.88 5.12 -4.02
N GLY A 48 1.31 6.19 -4.71
CA GLY A 48 0.92 7.56 -4.41
C GLY A 48 1.24 7.93 -2.97
N THR A 49 0.22 8.25 -2.18
CA THR A 49 0.34 8.58 -0.75
C THR A 49 0.49 7.35 0.16
N GLY A 50 0.32 6.14 -0.37
CA GLY A 50 0.55 4.88 0.33
C GLY A 50 -0.65 4.36 1.12
N THR A 51 -1.88 4.71 0.73
CA THR A 51 -3.14 4.24 1.32
C THR A 51 -3.18 2.72 1.43
N ASN A 52 -3.00 2.01 0.31
CA ASN A 52 -3.07 0.55 0.27
C ASN A 52 -1.93 -0.11 1.06
N VAL A 53 -0.70 0.41 0.94
CA VAL A 53 0.46 -0.07 1.71
C VAL A 53 0.19 0.01 3.21
N ARG A 54 -0.42 1.10 3.70
CA ARG A 54 -0.77 1.25 5.12
C ARG A 54 -1.87 0.28 5.53
N TYR A 55 -2.89 0.13 4.70
CA TYR A 55 -3.99 -0.78 4.97
C TYR A 55 -3.51 -2.24 5.05
N LEU A 56 -2.73 -2.71 4.08
CA LEU A 56 -2.08 -4.03 4.09
C LEU A 56 -1.23 -4.24 5.35
N ALA A 57 -0.42 -3.24 5.72
CA ALA A 57 0.43 -3.28 6.90
C ALA A 57 -0.36 -3.44 8.21
N GLN A 58 -1.49 -2.73 8.33
CA GLN A 58 -2.38 -2.84 9.50
C GLN A 58 -2.99 -4.24 9.62
N HIS A 59 -3.16 -4.95 8.49
CA HIS A 59 -3.69 -6.31 8.40
C HIS A 59 -2.61 -7.39 8.40
N GLY A 60 -1.40 -7.08 8.87
CA GLY A 60 -0.35 -8.07 9.09
C GLY A 60 0.55 -8.36 7.89
N TRP A 61 0.34 -7.71 6.75
CA TRP A 61 1.13 -7.94 5.55
C TRP A 61 2.48 -7.21 5.60
N GLU A 62 3.51 -7.84 5.03
CA GLU A 62 4.77 -7.18 4.71
C GLU A 62 4.62 -6.42 3.38
N ALA A 63 4.08 -5.19 3.46
CA ALA A 63 3.79 -4.38 2.28
C ALA A 63 4.98 -3.46 1.92
N THR A 64 5.24 -3.28 0.62
CA THR A 64 6.20 -2.32 0.06
C THR A 64 5.51 -1.48 -1.01
N GLY A 65 5.62 -0.15 -0.93
CA GLY A 65 5.16 0.77 -1.98
C GLY A 65 6.29 1.31 -2.83
N VAL A 66 6.05 1.48 -4.14
CA VAL A 66 6.96 2.12 -5.10
C VAL A 66 6.20 3.15 -5.92
N ASP A 67 6.71 4.38 -6.00
CA ASP A 67 6.16 5.44 -6.84
C ASP A 67 7.27 6.22 -7.55
N ALA A 68 7.03 6.61 -8.81
CA ALA A 68 7.99 7.32 -9.65
C ALA A 68 8.01 8.85 -9.41
N VAL A 69 7.05 9.38 -8.66
CA VAL A 69 6.82 10.81 -8.43
C VAL A 69 7.18 11.15 -6.98
N PRO A 70 8.30 11.87 -6.72
CA PRO A 70 8.83 12.08 -5.37
C PRO A 70 8.02 13.04 -4.46
N ALA A 71 6.77 13.37 -4.79
CA ALA A 71 6.03 14.48 -4.19
C ALA A 71 5.04 14.07 -3.08
N GLY A 72 4.89 12.77 -2.79
CA GLY A 72 4.16 12.25 -1.63
C GLY A 72 5.11 11.61 -0.61
N SER A 73 5.96 12.40 0.06
CA SER A 73 6.85 11.92 1.14
C SER A 73 7.88 10.83 0.79
N THR A 74 8.91 11.20 0.01
CA THR A 74 10.14 10.40 -0.19
C THR A 74 9.92 9.10 -0.99
N VAL A 75 10.85 8.73 -1.87
CA VAL A 75 11.00 7.34 -2.29
C VAL A 75 11.38 6.54 -1.04
N ARG A 76 10.39 6.15 -0.25
CA ARG A 76 10.58 5.39 0.97
C ARG A 76 10.06 4.00 0.65
N ARG A 77 10.97 3.04 0.55
CA ARG A 77 10.63 1.64 0.86
C ARG A 77 10.00 1.67 2.26
N ARG A 78 8.68 1.74 2.33
CA ARG A 78 7.96 1.61 3.60
C ARG A 78 7.69 0.12 3.77
N SER A 79 8.71 -0.64 4.23
CA SER A 79 8.48 -2.01 4.68
C SER A 79 7.80 -1.93 6.03
N TRP A 80 6.52 -2.26 6.07
CA TRP A 80 5.82 -2.45 7.34
C TRP A 80 5.81 -3.94 7.59
N ALA A 81 6.68 -4.42 8.46
CA ALA A 81 6.54 -5.77 9.00
C ALA A 81 5.66 -5.64 10.24
N ALA A 82 4.43 -6.14 10.19
CA ALA A 82 3.74 -6.46 11.42
C ALA A 82 4.59 -7.49 12.17
N SER A 83 4.85 -7.24 13.46
CA SER A 83 5.59 -8.17 14.31
C SER A 83 4.88 -9.52 14.31
N ARG A 84 5.42 -10.48 13.58
CA ARG A 84 4.90 -11.85 13.53
C ARG A 84 4.93 -12.43 14.94
N ARG A 85 3.77 -12.52 15.60
CA ARG A 85 3.53 -13.68 16.47
C ARG A 85 3.35 -14.86 15.52
N ARG A 86 4.40 -15.67 15.38
CA ARG A 86 4.30 -16.99 14.75
C ARG A 86 3.33 -17.82 15.60
N ALA A 87 2.04 -17.78 15.30
CA ALA A 87 1.17 -18.88 15.64
C ALA A 87 1.52 -20.00 14.67
N CYS A 88 2.56 -20.76 15.00
CA CYS A 88 2.70 -22.10 14.48
C CYS A 88 1.59 -22.91 15.17
N SER A 89 0.40 -22.96 14.58
CA SER A 89 -0.54 -24.03 14.89
C SER A 89 -0.06 -25.22 14.07
N SER A 90 0.54 -26.14 14.80
CA SER A 90 1.07 -27.43 14.39
C SER A 90 0.16 -28.21 13.45
N ALA A 91 0.82 -28.92 12.55
CA ALA A 91 0.28 -29.92 11.66
C ALA A 91 -0.44 -31.06 12.39
N THR A 92 -1.37 -31.66 11.63
CA THR A 92 -1.96 -33.01 11.77
C THR A 92 -3.08 -33.17 12.80
#